data_AF-A0AAP0G1A6-F1
#
_entry.id   AF-A0AAP0G1A6-F1
#
_cell.length_a   1.000
_cell.length_b   1.000
_cell.length_c   1.000
_cell.angle_alpha   90.00
_cell.angle_beta   90.00
_cell.angle_gamma   90.00
#
_symmetry.space_group_name_H-M   'P 1'
#
loop_
_entity.id
_entity.type
_entity.pdbx_description
1 polymer ?
#
loop_
_entity_poly.entity_id
_entity_poly.type
_entity_poly.pdbx_seq_one_letter_code
_entity_poly.pdbx_strand_id
1 'polypeptide(L)'
;MIQKNGITFESVYSYTTIEGKCIIEQNSSLVFIDGYKKVRANENSLLKAVANQHVSVAIDSLGFDFEDYYGGVFVQNNGTNLDHEMMVGYYTNKHGIKYWILRNSWEPIWREGGYMRMLRGASNPQELCGMATDVY
;
A
#
# COMPACT_ATOMS: atom_id res chain seq x y z
N MET A 1 -15.57 -8.49 -6.28
CA MET A 1 -16.34 -7.52 -7.11
C MET A 1 -15.72 -7.40 -8.51
N ILE A 2 -14.42 -7.07 -8.62
CA ILE A 2 -13.69 -6.97 -9.90
C ILE A 2 -13.72 -8.28 -10.71
N GLN A 3 -13.53 -9.45 -10.07
CA GLN A 3 -13.60 -10.75 -10.75
C GLN A 3 -14.90 -10.97 -11.55
N LYS A 4 -16.04 -10.48 -11.05
CA LYS A 4 -17.36 -10.72 -11.64
C LYS A 4 -17.79 -9.60 -12.58
N ASN A 5 -17.48 -8.36 -12.23
CA ASN A 5 -18.05 -7.18 -12.88
C ASN A 5 -17.00 -6.31 -13.60
N GLY A 6 -15.71 -6.63 -13.47
CA GLY A 6 -14.61 -5.84 -14.00
C GLY A 6 -14.40 -4.52 -13.26
N ILE A 7 -13.40 -3.76 -13.72
CA ILE A 7 -13.14 -2.37 -13.35
C ILE A 7 -12.85 -1.57 -14.63
N THR A 8 -13.31 -0.33 -14.71
CA THR A 8 -13.07 0.57 -15.85
C THR A 8 -11.86 1.48 -15.60
N PHE A 9 -11.47 2.25 -16.61
CA PHE A 9 -10.37 3.20 -16.51
C PHE A 9 -10.80 4.51 -15.83
N GLU A 10 -9.86 5.17 -15.16
CA GLU A 10 -10.05 6.50 -14.53
C GLU A 10 -10.56 7.56 -15.52
N SER A 11 -10.14 7.47 -16.79
CA SER A 11 -10.61 8.35 -17.86
C SER A 11 -12.08 8.15 -18.25
N VAL A 12 -12.67 7.02 -17.85
CA VAL A 12 -14.08 6.68 -18.06
C VAL A 12 -14.89 6.94 -16.81
N TYR A 13 -14.36 6.58 -15.63
CA TYR A 13 -14.98 6.84 -14.33
C TYR A 13 -13.98 7.58 -13.46
N SER A 14 -14.04 8.91 -13.48
CA SER A 14 -13.10 9.74 -12.74
C SER A 14 -13.45 9.86 -11.26
N TYR A 15 -12.41 9.92 -10.44
CA TYR A 15 -12.52 10.05 -9.00
C TYR A 15 -13.23 11.33 -8.59
N THR A 16 -14.17 11.17 -7.66
CA THR A 16 -14.82 12.28 -6.94
C THR A 16 -14.57 12.11 -5.45
N THR A 17 -14.37 13.22 -4.74
CA THR A 17 -14.12 13.24 -3.29
C THR A 17 -15.34 12.90 -2.44
N ILE A 18 -16.50 12.68 -3.07
CA ILE A 18 -17.75 12.31 -2.41
C ILE A 18 -18.29 11.03 -3.04
N GLU A 19 -18.93 10.21 -2.22
CA GLU A 19 -19.64 9.03 -2.71
C GLU A 19 -20.79 9.47 -3.62
N GLY A 20 -20.76 8.99 -4.86
CA GLY A 20 -21.79 9.22 -5.86
C GLY A 20 -22.70 8.01 -6.04
N LYS A 21 -23.65 8.13 -6.96
CA LYS A 21 -24.38 6.95 -7.44
C LYS A 21 -23.43 6.08 -8.27
N CYS A 22 -23.54 4.76 -8.13
CA CYS A 22 -22.84 3.82 -8.99
C CYS A 22 -23.38 3.94 -10.42
N ILE A 23 -22.56 4.49 -11.33
CA ILE A 23 -22.90 4.68 -12.74
C ILE A 23 -22.15 3.63 -13.55
N ILE A 24 -22.89 2.81 -14.32
CA ILE A 24 -22.30 1.84 -15.24
C ILE A 24 -22.41 2.43 -16.64
N GLU A 25 -21.31 2.98 -17.15
CA GLU A 25 -21.23 3.50 -18.50
C GLU A 25 -21.32 2.36 -19.52
N GLN A 26 -22.31 2.42 -20.42
CA GLN A 26 -22.52 1.41 -21.45
C GLN A 26 -21.31 1.40 -22.41
N ASN A 27 -20.82 0.20 -22.76
CA ASN A 27 -19.62 -0.02 -23.58
C ASN A 27 -18.29 0.44 -22.98
N SER A 28 -18.20 0.55 -21.65
CA SER A 28 -16.91 0.74 -20.97
C SER A 28 -15.94 -0.39 -21.29
N SER A 29 -14.68 -0.04 -21.55
CA SER A 29 -13.59 -1.03 -21.57
C SER A 29 -13.32 -1.47 -20.14
N LEU A 30 -13.45 -2.78 -19.89
CA LEU A 30 -13.32 -3.37 -18.56
C LEU A 30 -12.09 -4.27 -18.46
N VAL A 31 -11.42 -4.19 -17.32
CA VAL A 31 -10.36 -5.11 -16.92
C VAL A 31 -10.89 -6.05 -15.85
N PHE A 32 -10.58 -7.34 -15.99
CA PHE A 32 -10.95 -8.38 -15.05
C PHE A 32 -9.71 -8.97 -14.40
N ILE A 33 -9.91 -9.55 -13.22
CA ILE A 33 -8.89 -10.34 -12.53
C ILE A 33 -9.43 -11.76 -12.36
N ASP A 34 -8.54 -12.75 -12.39
CA ASP A 34 -8.92 -14.14 -12.12
C ASP A 34 -9.15 -14.37 -10.62
N GLY A 35 -8.44 -13.62 -9.76
CA GLY A 35 -8.63 -13.66 -8.32
C GLY A 35 -7.71 -12.75 -7.53
N TYR A 36 -7.86 -12.86 -6.21
CA TYR A 36 -7.06 -12.18 -5.20
C TYR A 36 -6.72 -13.18 -4.10
N LYS A 37 -5.66 -12.93 -3.35
CA LYS A 37 -5.20 -13.87 -2.32
C LYS A 37 -4.60 -13.13 -1.15
N LYS A 38 -5.06 -13.49 0.05
CA LYS A 38 -4.42 -13.04 1.28
C LYS A 38 -3.03 -13.65 1.44
N VAL A 39 -2.03 -12.82 1.65
CA VAL A 39 -0.66 -13.25 1.95
C VAL A 39 -0.56 -13.58 3.44
N ARG A 40 0.21 -14.62 3.78
CA ARG A 40 0.45 -14.98 5.18
C ARG A 40 1.14 -13.83 5.91
N ALA A 41 0.62 -13.44 7.08
CA ALA A 41 1.10 -12.33 7.90
C ALA A 41 2.53 -12.53 8.45
N ASN A 42 3.54 -12.22 7.64
CA ASN A 42 4.94 -12.08 8.03
C ASN A 42 5.74 -11.44 6.88
N GLU A 43 6.87 -10.84 7.22
CA GLU A 43 7.68 -10.08 6.29
C GLU A 43 8.28 -10.91 5.14
N ASN A 44 8.65 -12.17 5.40
CA ASN A 44 9.20 -13.04 4.36
C ASN A 44 8.15 -13.41 3.30
N SER A 45 6.91 -13.68 3.73
CA SER A 45 5.80 -13.90 2.81
C SER A 45 5.46 -12.63 2.03
N LEU A 46 5.46 -11.46 2.68
CA LEU A 46 5.26 -10.18 2.01
C LEU A 46 6.34 -9.95 0.95
N LEU A 47 7.62 -10.14 1.28
CA LEU A 47 8.73 -9.97 0.34
C LEU A 47 8.58 -10.86 -0.89
N LYS A 48 8.20 -12.12 -0.69
CA LYS A 48 7.92 -13.05 -1.81
C LYS A 48 6.75 -12.57 -2.67
N ALA A 49 5.69 -12.04 -2.07
CA ALA A 49 4.55 -11.52 -2.82
C ALA A 49 4.92 -10.29 -3.65
N VAL A 50 5.58 -9.30 -3.02
CA VAL A 50 6.03 -8.06 -3.67
C VAL A 50 7.03 -8.30 -4.78
N ALA A 51 7.86 -9.35 -4.67
CA ALA A 51 8.80 -9.73 -5.73
C ALA A 51 8.10 -10.25 -7.01
N ASN A 52 6.83 -10.67 -6.93
CA ASN A 52 6.09 -11.20 -8.07
C ASN A 52 5.12 -10.17 -8.68
N GLN A 53 4.53 -9.28 -7.87
CA GLN A 53 3.54 -8.29 -8.32
C GLN A 53 3.39 -7.16 -7.30
N HIS A 54 2.65 -6.12 -7.67
CA HIS A 54 2.21 -5.09 -6.71
C HIS A 54 1.29 -5.71 -5.65
N VAL A 55 1.47 -5.28 -4.40
CA VAL A 55 0.77 -5.81 -3.23
C VAL A 55 0.19 -4.64 -2.44
N SER A 56 -1.01 -4.83 -1.90
CA SER A 56 -1.63 -3.90 -0.95
C SER A 56 -1.32 -4.33 0.48
N VAL A 57 -1.01 -3.36 1.34
CA VAL A 57 -0.76 -3.58 2.76
C VAL A 57 -1.56 -2.58 3.58
N ALA A 58 -2.17 -3.06 4.66
CA ALA A 58 -2.76 -2.17 5.65
C ALA A 58 -1.72 -1.75 6.69
N ILE A 59 -1.79 -0.51 7.14
CA ILE A 59 -0.84 0.13 8.05
C ILE A 59 -1.55 0.98 9.10
N ASP A 60 -0.90 1.18 10.24
CA ASP A 60 -1.30 2.14 11.28
C ASP A 60 -0.66 3.51 11.00
N SER A 61 -1.47 4.43 10.45
CA SER A 61 -1.04 5.76 10.02
C SER A 61 -1.32 6.88 11.04
N LEU A 62 -1.95 6.58 12.19
CA LEU A 62 -2.41 7.58 13.18
C LEU A 62 -1.31 8.16 14.08
N GLY A 63 -0.10 7.59 14.06
CA GLY A 63 0.99 8.09 14.90
C GLY A 63 1.58 9.39 14.36
N PHE A 64 1.87 10.33 15.26
CA PHE A 64 2.44 11.63 14.94
C PHE A 64 3.68 11.55 14.03
N ASP A 65 4.57 10.59 14.27
CA ASP A 65 5.79 10.41 13.47
C ASP A 65 5.48 10.01 12.02
N PHE A 66 4.36 9.33 11.77
CA PHE A 66 3.94 8.92 10.43
C PHE A 66 3.33 10.10 9.67
N GLU A 67 2.46 10.88 10.32
CA GLU A 67 1.91 12.11 9.74
C GLU A 67 3.03 13.14 9.44
N ASP A 68 3.97 13.31 10.37
CA ASP A 68 5.08 14.27 10.25
C ASP A 68 6.31 13.73 9.50
N TYR A 69 6.26 12.49 8.99
CA TYR A 69 7.37 11.89 8.24
C TYR A 69 7.86 12.86 7.16
N TYR A 70 9.11 13.31 7.17
CA TYR A 70 9.60 14.25 6.16
C TYR A 70 10.50 13.60 5.09
N GLY A 71 11.04 12.42 5.40
CA GLY A 71 11.94 11.68 4.55
C GLY A 71 12.89 10.78 5.33
N GLY A 72 13.65 9.96 4.62
CA GLY A 72 14.58 9.00 5.23
C GLY A 72 13.96 7.62 5.39
N VAL A 73 14.65 6.72 6.12
CA VAL A 73 14.08 5.41 6.44
C VAL A 73 13.34 5.52 7.76
N PHE A 74 12.02 5.41 7.72
CA PHE A 74 11.16 5.38 8.89
C PHE A 74 11.37 4.11 9.71
N VAL A 75 11.57 4.29 11.01
CA VAL A 75 11.91 3.21 11.96
C VAL A 75 10.99 3.21 13.20
N GLN A 76 10.06 4.16 13.28
CA GLN A 76 9.15 4.27 14.44
C GLN A 76 8.03 3.24 14.34
N ASN A 77 7.38 2.98 15.47
CA ASN A 77 6.25 2.06 15.58
C ASN A 77 5.01 2.80 16.07
N ASN A 78 3.92 2.75 15.30
CA ASN A 78 2.63 3.30 15.71
C ASN A 78 1.69 2.24 16.34
N GLY A 79 2.04 0.96 16.25
CA GLY A 79 1.20 -0.14 16.70
C GLY A 79 0.64 -0.95 15.52
N THR A 80 -0.50 -1.60 15.75
CA THR A 80 -1.17 -2.48 14.78
C THR A 80 -2.64 -2.14 14.62
N ASN A 81 -3.04 -0.90 14.92
CA ASN A 81 -4.42 -0.44 14.70
C ASN A 81 -4.56 0.03 13.25
N LEU A 82 -4.61 -0.94 12.34
CA LEU A 82 -4.57 -0.72 10.90
C LEU A 82 -5.75 0.15 10.45
N ASP A 83 -5.46 1.27 9.80
CA ASP A 83 -6.46 2.28 9.41
C ASP A 83 -6.32 2.76 7.96
N HIS A 84 -5.19 2.45 7.32
CA HIS A 84 -4.86 2.95 5.99
C HIS A 84 -4.29 1.85 5.09
N GLU A 85 -4.67 1.86 3.80
CA GLU A 85 -4.20 0.90 2.79
C GLU A 85 -3.22 1.57 1.84
N MET A 86 -2.07 0.93 1.62
CA MET A 86 -0.98 1.44 0.78
C MET A 86 -0.46 0.35 -0.15
N MET A 87 0.09 0.77 -1.30
CA MET A 87 0.81 -0.14 -2.18
C MET A 87 2.29 -0.19 -1.80
N VAL A 88 2.91 -1.38 -1.84
CA VAL A 88 4.28 -1.58 -1.39
C VAL A 88 5.21 -2.16 -2.46
N GLY A 89 6.43 -1.61 -2.51
CA GLY A 89 7.62 -2.14 -3.18
C GLY A 89 8.77 -2.31 -2.20
N TYR A 90 9.94 -2.78 -2.63
CA TYR A 90 11.12 -2.87 -1.76
C TYR A 90 12.41 -2.46 -2.47
N TYR A 91 13.42 -2.10 -1.68
CA TYR A 91 14.76 -1.83 -2.17
C TYR A 91 15.83 -2.21 -1.13
N THR A 92 17.07 -2.32 -1.60
CA THR A 92 18.28 -2.38 -0.77
C THR A 92 19.28 -1.40 -1.34
N ASN A 93 19.72 -0.43 -0.56
CA ASN A 93 20.66 0.58 -1.05
C ASN A 93 22.11 0.06 -1.09
N LYS A 94 23.00 0.87 -1.66
CA LYS A 94 24.44 0.57 -1.78
C LYS A 94 25.17 0.32 -0.46
N HIS A 95 24.58 0.72 0.68
CA HIS A 95 25.12 0.52 2.02
C HIS A 95 24.51 -0.71 2.72
N GLY A 96 23.69 -1.50 2.01
CA GLY A 96 23.03 -2.68 2.56
C GLY A 96 21.78 -2.40 3.39
N ILE A 97 21.33 -1.15 3.48
CA ILE A 97 20.10 -0.78 4.19
C ILE A 97 18.90 -1.21 3.35
N LYS A 98 18.04 -2.03 3.96
CA LYS A 98 16.84 -2.59 3.38
C LYS A 98 15.63 -1.76 3.81
N TYR A 99 14.77 -1.42 2.86
CA TYR A 99 13.52 -0.73 3.17
C TYR A 99 12.40 -1.16 2.22
N TRP A 100 11.18 -1.01 2.71
CA TRP A 100 9.94 -0.98 1.94
C TRP A 100 9.77 0.42 1.34
N ILE A 101 9.21 0.49 0.13
CA ILE A 101 8.80 1.71 -0.54
C ILE A 101 7.28 1.69 -0.56
N LEU A 102 6.67 2.54 0.24
CA LEU A 102 5.23 2.69 0.36
C LEU A 102 4.76 3.82 -0.56
N ARG A 103 3.76 3.54 -1.39
CA ARG A 103 3.05 4.56 -2.17
C ARG A 103 1.77 4.94 -1.44
N ASN A 104 1.67 6.21 -1.07
CA ASN A 104 0.49 6.77 -0.42
C ASN A 104 -0.52 7.32 -1.46
N SER A 105 -1.75 7.56 -1.01
CA SER A 105 -2.85 8.18 -1.77
C SER A 105 -3.09 9.65 -1.40
N TRP A 106 -2.25 10.24 -0.55
CA TRP A 106 -2.32 11.65 -0.16
C TRP A 106 -1.61 12.56 -1.19
N GLU A 107 -2.14 12.61 -2.41
CA GLU A 107 -1.55 13.35 -3.55
C GLU A 107 -1.21 14.83 -3.26
N PRO A 108 -0.37 15.44 -4.09
CA PRO A 108 0.86 14.93 -4.72
C PRO A 108 2.11 15.37 -3.93
N ILE A 109 1.92 16.03 -2.77
CA ILE A 109 2.96 16.70 -1.99
C ILE A 109 3.12 16.05 -0.61
N TRP A 110 2.84 14.76 -0.49
CA TRP A 110 3.24 14.05 0.71
C TRP A 110 4.70 13.61 0.59
N ARG A 111 5.59 14.44 1.14
CA ARG A 111 6.95 14.07 1.55
C ARG A 111 7.83 13.66 0.37
N GLU A 112 8.27 12.41 0.26
CA GLU A 112 9.16 11.95 -0.82
C GLU A 112 8.40 11.74 -2.15
N GLY A 113 7.59 12.72 -2.57
CA GLY A 113 6.79 12.67 -3.80
C GLY A 113 5.59 11.72 -3.71
N GLY A 114 4.96 11.62 -2.54
CA GLY A 114 3.87 10.69 -2.25
C GLY A 114 4.33 9.33 -1.71
N TYR A 115 5.63 9.17 -1.45
CA TYR A 115 6.22 7.92 -0.99
C TYR A 115 6.81 8.03 0.41
N MET A 116 6.91 6.87 1.06
CA MET A 116 7.61 6.69 2.33
C MET A 116 8.54 5.49 2.23
N ARG A 117 9.73 5.61 2.82
CA ARG A 117 10.63 4.47 2.99
C ARG A 117 10.54 3.98 4.42
N MET A 118 10.18 2.73 4.60
CA MET A 118 10.04 2.10 5.93
C MET A 118 11.06 0.99 6.08
N LEU A 119 11.66 0.86 7.27
CA LEU A 119 12.68 -0.17 7.52
C LEU A 119 12.18 -1.57 7.14
N ARG A 120 13.04 -2.38 6.53
CA ARG A 120 12.77 -3.78 6.20
C ARG A 120 13.79 -4.68 6.86
N GLY A 121 13.32 -5.78 7.45
CA GLY A 121 14.14 -6.67 8.25
C GLY A 121 14.28 -6.22 9.70
N ALA A 122 13.29 -5.49 10.24
CA ALA A 122 13.24 -5.22 11.67
C ALA A 122 13.06 -6.53 12.45
N SER A 123 13.59 -6.58 13.67
CA SER A 123 13.52 -7.76 14.55
C SER A 123 12.07 -8.23 14.77
N ASN A 124 11.12 -7.31 14.76
CA ASN A 124 9.69 -7.61 14.70
C ASN A 124 9.00 -6.71 13.65
N PRO A 125 8.73 -7.21 12.44
CA PRO A 125 8.10 -6.42 11.37
C PRO A 125 6.64 -6.04 11.65
N GLN A 126 5.97 -6.74 12.57
CA GLN A 126 4.61 -6.36 13.03
C GLN A 126 4.67 -5.06 13.86
N GLU A 127 5.83 -4.73 14.43
CA GLU A 127 6.12 -3.48 15.13
C GLU A 127 6.51 -2.34 14.17
N LEU A 128 6.35 -2.48 12.85
CA LEU A 128 6.48 -1.34 11.93
C LEU A 128 5.11 -0.97 11.40
N CYS A 129 4.31 -0.37 12.29
CA CYS A 129 2.94 0.07 12.01
C CYS A 129 2.04 -1.07 11.48
N GLY A 130 2.35 -2.33 11.79
CA GLY A 130 1.55 -3.48 11.38
C GLY A 130 1.60 -3.86 9.89
N MET A 131 2.49 -3.28 9.08
CA MET A 131 2.58 -3.46 7.61
C MET A 131 2.52 -4.93 7.10
N ALA A 132 3.04 -5.90 7.87
CA ALA A 132 3.07 -7.30 7.47
C ALA A 132 1.91 -8.14 8.05
N THR A 133 0.82 -7.49 8.47
CA THR A 133 -0.30 -8.12 9.17
C THR A 133 -1.49 -8.40 8.26
N ASP A 134 -1.91 -7.42 7.46
CA ASP A 134 -2.98 -7.59 6.47
C ASP A 134 -2.50 -7.19 5.07
N VAL A 135 -2.49 -8.17 4.16
CA VAL A 135 -1.74 -8.12 2.90
C VAL A 135 -2.50 -8.88 1.81
N TYR A 136 -2.73 -8.25 0.65
CA TYR A 136 -3.45 -8.82 -0.50
C TYR A 136 -2.76 -8.56 -1.84
#